data_AF-A0A0G2KAU8-F1
#
_entry.id   AF-A0A0G2KAU8-F1
#
_cell.length_a   1.000
_cell.length_b   1.000
_cell.length_c   1.000
_cell.angle_alpha   90.00
_cell.angle_beta   90.00
_cell.angle_gamma   90.00
#
_symmetry.space_group_name_H-M   'P 1'
#
loop_
_entity.id
_entity.type
_entity.pdbx_description
1 polymer ?
#
loop_
_entity_poly.entity_id
_entity_poly.type
_entity_poly.pdbx_seq_one_letter_code
_entity_poly.pdbx_strand_id
1 'polypeptide(L)'
;MDGLPLASGAGALSAGTMEPTVAPGEVLMSQAIQPAHADSRGELSAGQLLKWMDTTACLAAEKHAGISCVTASMDDILFEDTARIGQIVTIRAKVTRAFSTSMEISIKVRVQDKFTGIQKLLCVAFSTFVVKPLGKEKVHLKPVLLQTEQEQVEHCLASERRKVRLQHENTFSNIMKESNWLRDPVCNEEEGTATTMATSVQSIELVLPPHANHHGNTFGGQIMAWMETVATISASRLCHGHPFLKSVDMFKFRGPSTVGDRLVFNAIVNNTFQNSVEVGVRVEAFDCREWAEGQGRHINSAFLIYNAVDDQEELITFPRIQPISKDDFRRYQGAIARRRIRLGRKYVISHKKEVPLGTQWDISKKGSISNTNVEALKNLASKSGWEITTTLEKIKIYTLEEQDAISVKVEKQVGSPARVAYHLLSDFTKRPLWDPHYISCEVIDQVSEDDQIYYITCSVVNGDKPKDFVVLVSQRKPLKDDNTYIVALMSVVLPSVPPSPQYIRSQVICAGFLIQPVDSSSCTVAYLNQMSDSILPYFAGNIGGWSKSIEEAAASCIKFIENATHDGLKSVL
;
A
#
# COMPACT_ATOMS: atom_id res chain seq x y z
N MET A 1 35.97 -71.00 34.31
CA MET A 1 36.19 -70.86 32.85
C MET A 1 34.83 -70.57 32.20
N ASP A 2 34.12 -69.56 32.65
CA ASP A 2 34.34 -68.10 32.51
C ASP A 2 33.57 -67.59 31.31
N GLY A 3 32.35 -67.15 31.60
CA GLY A 3 31.48 -66.41 30.69
C GLY A 3 30.60 -65.49 31.52
N LEU A 4 31.18 -64.36 31.97
CA LEU A 4 30.46 -63.26 32.62
C LEU A 4 29.61 -62.48 31.59
N PRO A 5 28.42 -61.99 31.94
CA PRO A 5 27.55 -61.22 31.06
C PRO A 5 27.91 -59.72 31.11
N LEU A 6 27.89 -59.05 29.96
CA LEU A 6 28.04 -57.60 29.86
C LEU A 6 26.67 -56.91 29.89
N ALA A 7 26.56 -55.99 30.84
CA ALA A 7 25.36 -55.29 31.23
C ALA A 7 24.84 -54.30 30.18
N SER A 8 23.53 -54.11 30.27
CA SER A 8 22.71 -53.08 29.66
C SER A 8 23.17 -51.65 30.00
N GLY A 9 23.32 -50.82 28.97
CA GLY A 9 23.39 -49.36 29.08
C GLY A 9 22.52 -48.74 28.00
N ALA A 10 21.25 -48.47 28.33
CA ALA A 10 20.34 -47.70 27.49
C ALA A 10 20.72 -46.22 27.56
N GLY A 11 21.35 -45.71 26.50
CA GLY A 11 21.51 -44.28 26.25
C GLY A 11 20.49 -43.84 25.20
N ALA A 12 19.42 -43.18 25.65
CA ALA A 12 18.44 -42.54 24.79
C ALA A 12 19.10 -41.38 24.04
N LEU A 13 19.23 -41.50 22.72
CA LEU A 13 19.53 -40.36 21.84
C LEU A 13 18.19 -39.83 21.29
N SER A 14 17.66 -38.83 21.98
CA SER A 14 16.60 -37.97 21.44
C SER A 14 17.19 -37.05 20.38
N ALA A 15 17.05 -37.43 19.11
CA ALA A 15 17.30 -36.54 17.98
C ALA A 15 16.08 -36.58 17.05
N GLY A 16 14.97 -36.03 17.52
CA GLY A 16 13.83 -35.68 16.68
C GLY A 16 14.02 -34.26 16.15
N THR A 17 14.84 -34.09 15.11
CA THR A 17 14.73 -32.91 14.26
C THR A 17 13.35 -32.95 13.62
N MET A 18 12.42 -32.10 14.07
CA MET A 18 11.12 -31.92 13.42
C MET A 18 11.37 -31.48 11.97
N GLU A 19 11.25 -32.42 11.04
CA GLU A 19 11.02 -32.06 9.64
C GLU A 19 9.73 -31.24 9.58
N PRO A 20 9.67 -30.13 8.83
CA PRO A 20 8.43 -29.39 8.65
C PRO A 20 7.46 -30.28 7.86
N THR A 21 6.57 -30.98 8.57
CA THR A 21 5.49 -31.77 7.97
C THR A 21 4.62 -30.84 7.13
N VAL A 22 4.70 -30.99 5.80
CA VAL A 22 3.87 -30.25 4.85
C VAL A 22 2.41 -30.63 5.09
N ALA A 23 1.55 -29.64 5.35
CA ALA A 23 0.15 -29.92 5.62
C ALA A 23 -0.54 -30.50 4.37
N PRO A 24 -1.59 -31.32 4.53
CA PRO A 24 -2.33 -31.87 3.39
C PRO A 24 -2.84 -30.73 2.49
N GLY A 25 -2.52 -30.79 1.20
CA GLY A 25 -2.94 -29.77 0.21
C GLY A 25 -1.95 -28.63 -0.03
N GLU A 26 -0.82 -28.59 0.66
CA GLU A 26 0.24 -27.61 0.41
C GLU A 26 1.30 -28.15 -0.55
N VAL A 27 2.00 -27.22 -1.21
CA VAL A 27 3.18 -27.49 -2.04
C VAL A 27 4.33 -26.64 -1.52
N LEU A 28 5.49 -27.29 -1.38
CA LEU A 28 6.72 -26.66 -0.93
C LEU A 28 7.79 -26.82 -2.01
N MET A 29 8.40 -25.71 -2.41
CA MET A 29 9.57 -25.69 -3.28
C MET A 29 10.74 -25.07 -2.51
N SER A 30 11.91 -25.69 -2.57
CA SER A 30 13.15 -25.10 -2.05
C SER A 30 14.19 -25.02 -3.15
N GLN A 31 14.81 -23.86 -3.32
CA GLN A 31 15.81 -23.60 -4.34
C GLN A 31 17.04 -22.94 -3.70
N ALA A 32 18.22 -23.49 -3.97
CA ALA A 32 19.47 -22.81 -3.64
C ALA A 32 19.73 -21.73 -4.69
N ILE A 33 20.06 -20.52 -4.26
CA ILE A 33 20.40 -19.43 -5.18
C ILE A 33 21.79 -19.69 -5.73
N GLN A 34 21.86 -19.84 -7.05
CA GLN A 34 23.09 -20.08 -7.81
C GLN A 34 23.42 -18.82 -8.62
N PRO A 35 24.67 -18.67 -9.10
CA PRO A 35 25.04 -17.57 -9.97
C PRO A 35 24.13 -17.42 -11.21
N ALA A 36 23.63 -18.53 -11.76
CA ALA A 36 22.69 -18.51 -12.89
C ALA A 36 21.31 -17.91 -12.58
N HIS A 37 21.00 -17.70 -11.29
CA HIS A 37 19.73 -17.13 -10.82
C HIS A 37 19.87 -15.66 -10.42
N ALA A 38 21.08 -15.12 -10.43
CA ALA A 38 21.39 -13.83 -9.83
C ALA A 38 21.72 -12.77 -10.87
N ASP A 39 21.62 -11.51 -10.45
CA ASP A 39 22.06 -10.35 -11.20
C ASP A 39 23.58 -10.11 -11.07
N SER A 40 24.06 -9.01 -11.65
CA SER A 40 25.47 -8.61 -11.62
C SER A 40 26.03 -8.36 -10.21
N ARG A 41 25.17 -8.15 -9.21
CA ARG A 41 25.56 -7.96 -7.80
C ARG A 41 25.46 -9.25 -6.98
N GLY A 42 25.05 -10.35 -7.60
CA GLY A 42 24.84 -11.60 -6.89
C GLY A 42 23.56 -11.63 -6.06
N GLU A 43 22.61 -10.75 -6.34
CA GLU A 43 21.26 -10.76 -5.77
C GLU A 43 20.33 -11.57 -6.68
N LEU A 44 19.37 -12.28 -6.10
CA LEU A 44 18.40 -13.10 -6.83
C LEU A 44 17.58 -12.21 -7.77
N SER A 45 17.58 -12.55 -9.06
CA SER A 45 16.70 -11.89 -10.04
C SER A 45 15.25 -12.01 -9.58
N ALA A 46 14.56 -10.88 -9.48
CA ALA A 46 13.16 -10.86 -9.06
C ALA A 46 12.27 -11.59 -10.08
N GLY A 47 12.59 -11.52 -11.38
CA GLY A 47 11.92 -12.29 -12.41
C GLY A 47 12.05 -13.81 -12.20
N GLN A 48 13.25 -14.28 -11.81
CA GLN A 48 13.45 -15.69 -11.46
C GLN A 48 12.62 -16.11 -10.25
N LEU A 49 12.52 -15.25 -9.22
CA LEU A 49 11.67 -15.51 -8.06
C LEU A 49 10.18 -15.57 -8.44
N LEU A 50 9.69 -14.64 -9.26
CA LEU A 50 8.31 -14.63 -9.76
C LEU A 50 7.98 -15.91 -10.53
N LYS A 51 8.92 -16.44 -11.33
CA LYS A 51 8.77 -17.71 -12.03
C LYS A 51 8.63 -18.89 -11.07
N TRP A 52 9.45 -18.97 -10.02
CA TRP A 52 9.35 -20.03 -9.02
C TRP A 52 8.07 -19.92 -8.19
N MET A 53 7.64 -18.70 -7.84
CA MET A 53 6.38 -18.46 -7.15
C MET A 53 5.18 -18.99 -7.95
N ASP A 54 5.10 -18.63 -9.23
CA ASP A 54 4.03 -19.09 -10.13
C ASP A 54 4.06 -20.60 -10.34
N THR A 55 5.24 -21.18 -10.52
CA THR A 55 5.40 -22.65 -10.67
C THR A 55 4.87 -23.38 -9.43
N THR A 56 5.25 -22.91 -8.24
CA THR A 56 4.81 -23.52 -6.97
C THR A 56 3.30 -23.36 -6.78
N ALA A 57 2.75 -22.20 -7.13
CA ALA A 57 1.32 -21.94 -7.05
C ALA A 57 0.50 -22.75 -8.07
N CYS A 58 1.02 -22.91 -9.29
CA CYS A 58 0.43 -23.73 -10.33
C CYS A 58 0.34 -25.19 -9.87
N LEU A 59 1.43 -25.74 -9.31
CA LEU A 59 1.44 -27.09 -8.75
C LEU A 59 0.42 -27.27 -7.61
N ALA A 60 0.25 -26.26 -6.75
CA ALA A 60 -0.77 -26.29 -5.71
C ALA A 60 -2.20 -26.29 -6.30
N ALA A 61 -2.42 -25.48 -7.34
CA ALA A 61 -3.69 -25.41 -8.03
C ALA A 61 -4.03 -26.74 -8.77
N GLU A 62 -3.06 -27.29 -9.49
CA GLU A 62 -3.21 -28.57 -10.21
C GLU A 62 -3.40 -29.74 -9.24
N LYS A 63 -2.72 -29.74 -8.08
CA LYS A 63 -2.92 -30.73 -7.01
C LYS A 63 -4.35 -30.71 -6.45
N HIS A 64 -4.97 -29.53 -6.34
CA HIS A 64 -6.35 -29.39 -5.88
C HIS A 64 -7.37 -29.69 -6.98
N ALA A 65 -7.12 -29.25 -8.21
CA ALA A 65 -8.02 -29.41 -9.34
C ALA A 65 -8.00 -30.81 -9.96
N GLY A 66 -6.86 -31.49 -9.92
CA GLY A 66 -6.60 -32.73 -10.65
C GLY A 66 -6.46 -32.55 -12.17
N ILE A 67 -6.38 -31.32 -12.65
CA ILE A 67 -6.27 -30.96 -14.07
C ILE A 67 -5.39 -29.72 -14.24
N SER A 68 -4.97 -29.45 -15.47
CA SER A 68 -4.06 -28.33 -15.72
C SER A 68 -4.70 -26.97 -15.43
N CYS A 69 -3.88 -26.10 -14.85
CA CYS A 69 -4.27 -24.76 -14.43
C CYS A 69 -3.40 -23.71 -15.12
N VAL A 70 -3.97 -22.52 -15.32
CA VAL A 70 -3.24 -21.36 -15.86
C VAL A 70 -3.41 -20.16 -14.95
N THR A 71 -2.38 -19.32 -14.90
CA THR A 71 -2.37 -18.09 -14.11
C THR A 71 -3.34 -17.08 -14.71
N ALA A 72 -4.31 -16.61 -13.92
CA ALA A 72 -5.30 -15.63 -14.37
C ALA A 72 -4.97 -14.23 -13.88
N SER A 73 -4.52 -14.09 -12.64
CA SER A 73 -4.09 -12.81 -12.08
C SER A 73 -3.12 -13.00 -10.93
N MET A 74 -2.34 -11.97 -10.66
CA MET A 74 -1.45 -11.88 -9.53
C MET A 74 -1.81 -10.63 -8.73
N ASP A 75 -1.91 -10.75 -7.41
CA ASP A 75 -2.17 -9.61 -6.52
C ASP A 75 -0.92 -8.74 -6.34
N ASP A 76 -1.06 -7.63 -5.62
CA ASP A 76 0.06 -6.78 -5.25
C ASP A 76 1.12 -7.63 -4.50
N ILE A 77 2.36 -7.61 -4.98
CA ILE A 77 3.51 -8.28 -4.37
C ILE A 77 4.44 -7.21 -3.82
N LEU A 78 4.78 -7.29 -2.53
CA LEU A 78 5.79 -6.46 -1.90
C LEU A 78 6.98 -7.34 -1.48
N PHE A 79 8.18 -6.96 -1.88
CA PHE A 79 9.42 -7.59 -1.45
C PHE A 79 9.99 -6.82 -0.26
N GLU A 80 10.12 -7.49 0.88
CA GLU A 80 10.62 -6.91 2.13
C GLU A 80 12.16 -6.88 2.18
N ASP A 81 12.82 -7.82 1.51
CA ASP A 81 14.28 -7.97 1.50
C ASP A 81 14.72 -8.58 0.16
N THR A 82 16.02 -8.50 -0.15
CA THR A 82 16.63 -9.15 -1.32
C THR A 82 17.36 -10.43 -0.89
N ALA A 83 17.24 -11.49 -1.69
CA ALA A 83 17.97 -12.73 -1.45
C ALA A 83 19.25 -12.77 -2.26
N ARG A 84 20.31 -13.43 -1.77
CA ARG A 84 21.65 -13.45 -2.38
C ARG A 84 22.12 -14.86 -2.71
N ILE A 85 23.09 -14.97 -3.62
CA ILE A 85 23.76 -16.24 -3.96
C ILE A 85 24.21 -16.96 -2.69
N GLY A 86 24.01 -18.29 -2.65
CA GLY A 86 24.38 -19.15 -1.52
C GLY A 86 23.26 -19.35 -0.49
N GLN A 87 22.27 -18.45 -0.43
CA GLN A 87 21.09 -18.62 0.41
C GLN A 87 20.09 -19.63 -0.20
N ILE A 88 19.15 -20.11 0.61
CA ILE A 88 18.07 -21.01 0.17
C ILE A 88 16.76 -20.24 0.21
N VAL A 89 16.02 -20.25 -0.89
CA VAL A 89 14.64 -19.75 -0.95
C VAL A 89 13.69 -20.92 -0.75
N THR A 90 12.74 -20.76 0.17
CA THR A 90 11.66 -21.70 0.40
C THR A 90 10.32 -21.02 0.09
N ILE A 91 9.61 -21.58 -0.88
CA ILE A 91 8.31 -21.11 -1.35
C ILE A 91 7.24 -22.12 -0.91
N ARG A 92 6.29 -21.66 -0.12
CA ARG A 92 5.13 -22.45 0.30
C ARG A 92 3.88 -21.90 -0.38
N ALA A 93 3.19 -22.75 -1.13
CA ALA A 93 1.94 -22.41 -1.78
C ALA A 93 0.78 -23.26 -1.24
N LYS A 94 -0.38 -22.63 -1.05
CA LYS A 94 -1.59 -23.27 -0.52
C LYS A 94 -2.84 -22.69 -1.17
N VAL A 95 -3.77 -23.55 -1.56
CA VAL A 95 -5.11 -23.10 -2.01
C VAL A 95 -5.89 -22.61 -0.79
N THR A 96 -6.20 -21.31 -0.76
CA THR A 96 -6.99 -20.70 0.32
C THR A 96 -8.49 -20.88 0.09
N ARG A 97 -8.91 -20.77 -1.18
CA ARG A 97 -10.32 -20.92 -1.57
C ARG A 97 -10.46 -21.35 -3.02
N ALA A 98 -11.32 -22.33 -3.24
CA ALA A 98 -11.82 -22.69 -4.56
C ALA A 98 -13.19 -22.04 -4.80
N PHE A 99 -13.39 -21.49 -5.99
CA PHE A 99 -14.66 -20.94 -6.46
C PHE A 99 -15.29 -21.90 -7.48
N SER A 100 -15.87 -21.39 -8.57
CA SER A 100 -16.44 -22.22 -9.63
C SER A 100 -15.34 -22.84 -10.50
N THR A 101 -14.64 -22.02 -11.27
CA THR A 101 -13.55 -22.40 -12.18
C THR A 101 -12.20 -21.80 -11.79
N SER A 102 -12.20 -20.90 -10.80
CA SER A 102 -11.01 -20.25 -10.29
C SER A 102 -10.74 -20.63 -8.85
N MET A 103 -9.49 -20.49 -8.44
CA MET A 103 -9.07 -20.66 -7.06
C MET A 103 -8.03 -19.62 -6.70
N GLU A 104 -8.03 -19.20 -5.43
CA GLU A 104 -7.01 -18.35 -4.85
C GLU A 104 -5.94 -19.20 -4.17
N ILE A 105 -4.69 -18.87 -4.43
CA ILE A 105 -3.50 -19.52 -3.86
C ILE A 105 -2.76 -18.46 -3.06
N SER A 106 -2.49 -18.73 -1.79
CA SER A 106 -1.53 -17.98 -0.99
C SER A 106 -0.13 -18.52 -1.21
N ILE A 107 0.84 -17.62 -1.36
CA ILE A 107 2.25 -17.91 -1.57
C ILE A 107 3.03 -17.19 -0.48
N LYS A 108 3.86 -17.92 0.24
CA LYS A 108 4.76 -17.38 1.26
C LYS A 108 6.19 -17.75 0.91
N VAL A 109 7.04 -16.73 0.76
CA VAL A 109 8.44 -16.89 0.39
C VAL A 109 9.32 -16.53 1.59
N ARG A 110 10.20 -17.44 1.96
CA ARG A 110 11.24 -17.22 2.97
C ARG A 110 12.61 -17.43 2.35
N VAL A 111 13.59 -16.69 2.87
CA VAL A 111 15.00 -16.94 2.59
C VAL A 111 15.69 -17.41 3.86
N GLN A 112 16.58 -18.38 3.72
CA GLN A 112 17.43 -18.87 4.79
C GLN A 112 18.89 -18.72 4.40
N ASP A 113 19.65 -18.10 5.29
CA ASP A 113 21.11 -18.11 5.20
C ASP A 113 21.64 -19.43 5.76
N LYS A 114 22.45 -20.13 4.95
CA LYS A 114 22.97 -21.46 5.31
C LYS A 114 24.02 -21.42 6.42
N PHE A 115 24.77 -20.33 6.54
CA PHE A 115 25.88 -20.22 7.48
C PHE A 115 25.41 -19.74 8.84
N THR A 116 24.51 -18.76 8.87
CA THR A 116 23.97 -18.20 10.12
C THR A 116 22.72 -18.93 10.60
N GLY A 117 22.05 -19.67 9.72
CA GLY A 117 20.76 -20.32 10.01
C GLY A 117 19.58 -19.35 10.10
N ILE A 118 19.81 -18.03 9.95
CA ILE A 118 18.77 -17.01 10.06
C ILE A 118 17.78 -17.14 8.90
N GLN A 119 16.50 -17.14 9.24
CA GLN A 119 15.40 -17.13 8.27
C GLN A 119 14.71 -15.76 8.26
N LYS A 120 14.46 -15.23 7.07
CA LYS A 120 13.71 -13.99 6.85
C LYS A 120 12.52 -14.23 5.93
N LEU A 121 11.46 -13.44 6.12
CA LEU A 121 10.34 -13.37 5.18
C LEU A 121 10.78 -12.49 4.00
N LEU A 122 10.64 -12.97 2.77
CA LEU A 122 10.89 -12.15 1.58
C LEU A 122 9.59 -11.48 1.11
N CYS A 123 8.53 -12.26 0.96
CA CYS A 123 7.23 -11.76 0.54
C CYS A 123 6.10 -12.72 0.88
N VAL A 124 4.89 -12.15 0.96
CA VAL A 124 3.62 -12.89 0.94
C VAL A 124 2.83 -12.37 -0.25
N ALA A 125 2.31 -13.29 -1.06
CA ALA A 125 1.57 -12.94 -2.27
C ALA A 125 0.34 -13.83 -2.44
N PHE A 126 -0.60 -13.38 -3.27
CA PHE A 126 -1.76 -14.14 -3.65
C PHE A 126 -1.85 -14.21 -5.17
N SER A 127 -2.17 -15.39 -5.68
CA SER A 127 -2.36 -15.63 -7.11
C SER A 127 -3.71 -16.27 -7.35
N THR A 128 -4.34 -15.98 -8.49
CA THR A 128 -5.56 -16.63 -8.92
C THR A 128 -5.27 -17.51 -10.13
N PHE A 129 -5.58 -18.80 -10.01
CA PHE A 129 -5.50 -19.75 -11.11
C PHE A 129 -6.88 -20.14 -11.60
N VAL A 130 -6.97 -20.45 -12.89
CA VAL A 130 -8.19 -20.95 -13.53
C VAL A 130 -7.90 -22.30 -14.16
N VAL A 131 -8.84 -23.22 -14.00
CA VAL A 131 -8.73 -24.54 -14.61
C VAL A 131 -8.88 -24.49 -16.12
N LYS A 132 -8.07 -25.26 -16.84
CA LYS A 132 -8.15 -25.45 -18.29
C LYS A 132 -8.36 -26.94 -18.60
N PRO A 133 -9.62 -27.39 -18.71
CA PRO A 133 -9.90 -28.75 -19.12
C PRO A 133 -9.48 -28.98 -20.58
N LEU A 134 -9.08 -30.20 -20.89
CA LEU A 134 -8.71 -30.67 -22.24
C LEU A 134 -9.88 -30.66 -23.25
N GLY A 135 -11.11 -30.41 -22.80
CA GLY A 135 -12.33 -30.40 -23.61
C GLY A 135 -13.29 -29.26 -23.24
N LYS A 136 -14.51 -29.31 -23.77
CA LYS A 136 -15.55 -28.29 -23.53
C LYS A 136 -16.31 -28.45 -22.20
N GLU A 137 -15.94 -29.43 -21.38
CA GLU A 137 -16.66 -29.73 -20.15
C GLU A 137 -16.41 -28.67 -19.07
N LYS A 138 -17.49 -28.30 -18.37
CA LYS A 138 -17.41 -27.37 -17.24
C LYS A 138 -16.95 -28.13 -15.99
N VAL A 139 -15.71 -27.90 -15.59
CA VAL A 139 -15.16 -28.49 -14.36
C VAL A 139 -15.62 -27.68 -13.15
N HIS A 140 -16.07 -28.38 -12.11
CA HIS A 140 -16.45 -27.79 -10.83
C HIS A 140 -15.39 -28.17 -9.80
N LEU A 141 -14.78 -27.16 -9.19
CA LEU A 141 -13.75 -27.36 -8.18
C LEU A 141 -14.35 -27.86 -6.87
N LYS A 142 -13.66 -28.81 -6.23
CA LYS A 142 -14.02 -29.25 -4.88
C LYS A 142 -13.79 -28.10 -3.89
N PRO A 143 -14.67 -27.90 -2.90
CA PRO A 143 -14.41 -26.96 -1.82
C PRO A 143 -13.10 -27.30 -1.09
N VAL A 144 -12.41 -26.28 -0.60
CA VAL A 144 -11.20 -26.45 0.23
C VAL A 144 -11.64 -26.92 1.61
N LEU A 145 -10.98 -27.95 2.15
CA LEU A 145 -11.22 -28.43 3.50
C LEU A 145 -10.57 -27.46 4.50
N LEU A 146 -11.36 -26.96 5.45
CA LEU A 146 -10.92 -26.01 6.47
C LEU A 146 -10.83 -26.76 7.80
N GLN A 147 -9.62 -26.90 8.35
CA GLN A 147 -9.33 -27.61 9.59
C GLN A 147 -9.04 -26.65 10.76
N THR A 148 -8.44 -25.50 10.47
CA THR A 148 -8.02 -24.52 11.48
C THR A 148 -8.81 -23.22 11.40
N GLU A 149 -8.89 -22.48 12.51
CA GLU A 149 -9.51 -21.13 12.53
C GLU A 149 -8.82 -20.17 11.55
N GLN A 150 -7.49 -20.27 11.44
CA GLN A 150 -6.70 -19.48 10.50
C GLN A 150 -7.13 -19.73 9.05
N GLU A 151 -7.38 -20.99 8.67
CA GLU A 151 -7.88 -21.33 7.33
C GLU A 151 -9.29 -20.80 7.09
N GLN A 152 -10.16 -20.80 8.10
CA GLN A 152 -11.49 -20.20 7.98
C GLN A 152 -11.41 -18.69 7.74
N VAL A 153 -10.53 -18.00 8.46
CA VAL A 153 -10.26 -16.57 8.26
C VAL A 153 -9.70 -16.32 6.86
N GLU A 154 -8.69 -17.08 6.43
CA GLU A 154 -8.09 -16.95 5.09
C GLU A 154 -9.11 -17.20 3.98
N HIS A 155 -9.99 -18.17 4.14
CA HIS A 155 -11.08 -18.48 3.22
C HIS A 155 -12.12 -17.36 3.13
N CYS A 156 -12.45 -16.70 4.24
CA CYS A 156 -13.31 -15.52 4.26
C CYS A 156 -12.64 -14.32 3.57
N LEU A 157 -11.38 -14.04 3.92
CA LEU A 157 -10.59 -12.96 3.31
C LEU A 157 -10.40 -13.15 1.80
N ALA A 158 -10.35 -14.38 1.31
CA ALA A 158 -10.28 -14.68 -0.12
C ALA A 158 -11.47 -14.10 -0.91
N SER A 159 -12.65 -14.00 -0.31
CA SER A 159 -13.81 -13.34 -0.95
C SER A 159 -13.63 -11.82 -1.05
N GLU A 160 -13.14 -11.19 0.01
CA GLU A 160 -12.90 -9.75 0.02
C GLU A 160 -11.78 -9.38 -0.96
N ARG A 161 -10.67 -10.13 -0.97
CA ARG A 161 -9.61 -9.97 -1.99
C ARG A 161 -10.14 -10.15 -3.41
N ARG A 162 -11.04 -11.13 -3.63
CA ARG A 162 -11.69 -11.30 -4.94
C ARG A 162 -12.52 -10.08 -5.35
N LYS A 163 -13.25 -9.43 -4.43
CA LYS A 163 -13.97 -8.19 -4.74
C LYS A 163 -13.00 -7.09 -5.18
N VAL A 164 -11.88 -6.93 -4.47
CA VAL A 164 -10.82 -5.96 -4.82
C VAL A 164 -10.27 -6.22 -6.22
N ARG A 165 -9.99 -7.49 -6.58
CA ARG A 165 -9.54 -7.87 -7.94
C ARG A 165 -10.51 -7.45 -9.02
N LEU A 166 -11.81 -7.73 -8.82
CA LEU A 166 -12.86 -7.45 -9.79
C LEU A 166 -13.15 -5.95 -9.93
N GLN A 167 -13.00 -5.18 -8.85
CA GLN A 167 -13.26 -3.74 -8.84
C GLN A 167 -12.05 -2.91 -9.30
N HIS A 168 -10.85 -3.48 -9.32
CA HIS A 168 -9.61 -2.75 -9.57
C HIS A 168 -9.61 -1.88 -10.83
N GLU A 169 -10.05 -2.44 -11.96
CA GLU A 169 -10.05 -1.71 -13.25
C GLU A 169 -11.05 -0.53 -13.20
N ASN A 170 -12.18 -0.70 -12.53
CA ASN A 170 -13.15 0.36 -12.30
C ASN A 170 -12.60 1.43 -11.36
N THR A 171 -11.96 1.04 -10.25
CA THR A 171 -11.32 1.96 -9.31
C THR A 171 -10.26 2.80 -10.02
N PHE A 172 -9.36 2.18 -10.78
CA PHE A 172 -8.35 2.89 -11.56
C PHE A 172 -8.96 3.84 -12.59
N SER A 173 -9.97 3.37 -13.33
CA SER A 173 -10.66 4.18 -14.34
C SER A 173 -11.37 5.40 -13.74
N ASN A 174 -11.94 5.27 -12.55
CA ASN A 174 -12.60 6.38 -11.85
C ASN A 174 -11.59 7.44 -11.42
N ILE A 175 -10.47 7.05 -10.81
CA ILE A 175 -9.40 7.98 -10.42
C ILE A 175 -8.86 8.70 -11.65
N MET A 176 -8.62 7.97 -12.76
CA MET A 176 -8.15 8.58 -14.01
C MET A 176 -9.12 9.60 -14.60
N LYS A 177 -10.44 9.41 -14.43
CA LYS A 177 -11.43 10.41 -14.86
C LYS A 177 -11.37 11.69 -14.01
N GLU A 178 -11.06 11.56 -12.72
CA GLU A 178 -10.86 12.71 -11.82
C GLU A 178 -9.57 13.47 -12.14
N SER A 179 -8.51 12.78 -12.56
CA SER A 179 -7.21 13.37 -12.96
C SER A 179 -7.26 14.31 -14.17
N ASN A 180 -8.33 14.26 -14.97
CA ASN A 180 -8.49 15.08 -16.20
C ASN A 180 -8.62 16.60 -15.93
N TRP A 181 -8.48 17.06 -14.69
CA TRP A 181 -8.55 18.49 -14.32
C TRP A 181 -7.19 19.21 -14.40
N LEU A 182 -6.04 18.49 -14.41
CA LEU A 182 -4.74 19.09 -14.77
C LEU A 182 -4.56 19.04 -16.29
N ARG A 183 -5.24 19.93 -17.02
CA ARG A 183 -5.00 20.09 -18.46
C ARG A 183 -3.79 20.99 -18.77
N ASP A 184 -3.31 21.75 -17.80
CA ASP A 184 -2.12 22.59 -17.94
C ASP A 184 -1.21 22.47 -16.70
N PRO A 185 -0.29 21.51 -16.64
CA PRO A 185 0.90 21.71 -15.85
C PRO A 185 1.78 22.69 -16.64
N VAL A 186 1.73 23.97 -16.26
CA VAL A 186 2.85 24.89 -16.55
C VAL A 186 4.03 24.35 -15.73
N CYS A 187 4.75 23.39 -16.29
CA CYS A 187 6.06 23.02 -15.78
C CYS A 187 7.01 24.10 -16.27
N ASN A 188 7.36 25.03 -15.38
CA ASN A 188 8.58 25.81 -15.56
C ASN A 188 9.73 24.82 -15.79
N GLU A 189 10.65 25.15 -16.69
CA GLU A 189 11.90 24.38 -16.88
C GLU A 189 12.69 24.42 -15.56
N GLU A 190 12.41 23.49 -14.64
CA GLU A 190 13.19 23.30 -13.43
C GLU A 190 14.45 22.50 -13.79
N GLU A 191 15.62 22.98 -13.37
CA GLU A 191 16.87 22.24 -13.48
C GLU A 191 16.76 20.86 -12.82
N GLY A 192 17.04 19.79 -13.57
CA GLY A 192 17.09 18.41 -13.06
C GLY A 192 15.91 17.51 -13.43
N THR A 193 15.05 17.88 -14.39
CA THR A 193 14.00 17.00 -14.91
C THR A 193 14.52 16.02 -15.97
N ALA A 194 13.99 14.80 -15.98
CA ALA A 194 14.31 13.76 -16.96
C ALA A 194 13.11 13.42 -17.86
N THR A 195 13.38 13.09 -19.12
CA THR A 195 12.34 12.66 -20.07
C THR A 195 12.23 11.13 -20.09
N THR A 196 11.03 10.61 -20.35
CA THR A 196 10.77 9.16 -20.35
C THR A 196 11.28 8.46 -21.61
N MET A 197 11.46 9.17 -22.73
CA MET A 197 11.77 8.54 -24.03
C MET A 197 13.05 7.70 -24.02
N ALA A 198 14.11 8.20 -23.37
CA ALA A 198 15.38 7.50 -23.27
C ALA A 198 15.28 6.19 -22.46
N THR A 199 14.27 6.06 -21.61
CA THR A 199 14.05 4.88 -20.75
C THR A 199 13.28 3.76 -21.46
N SER A 200 12.78 3.99 -22.69
CA SER A 200 11.95 3.00 -23.40
C SER A 200 12.74 1.76 -23.84
N VAL A 201 12.27 0.57 -23.47
CA VAL A 201 12.91 -0.70 -23.79
C VAL A 201 11.91 -1.59 -24.52
N GLN A 202 12.34 -2.18 -25.62
CA GLN A 202 11.60 -3.23 -26.32
C GLN A 202 12.44 -4.50 -26.33
N SER A 203 11.82 -5.63 -25.99
CA SER A 203 12.39 -6.96 -26.16
C SER A 203 11.38 -7.89 -26.81
N ILE A 204 11.87 -8.94 -27.47
CA ILE A 204 11.05 -9.96 -28.09
C ILE A 204 11.55 -11.34 -27.68
N GLU A 205 10.63 -12.19 -27.23
CA GLU A 205 10.94 -13.56 -26.81
C GLU A 205 10.07 -14.54 -27.60
N LEU A 206 10.69 -15.63 -28.07
CA LEU A 206 9.96 -16.73 -28.69
C LEU A 206 9.53 -17.72 -27.61
N VAL A 207 8.24 -18.07 -27.58
CA VAL A 207 7.73 -19.11 -26.68
C VAL A 207 8.15 -20.47 -27.20
N LEU A 208 9.02 -21.15 -26.44
CA LEU A 208 9.55 -22.48 -26.71
C LEU A 208 8.86 -23.51 -25.80
N PRO A 209 8.96 -24.82 -26.10
CA PRO A 209 8.40 -25.87 -25.26
C PRO A 209 8.69 -25.77 -23.74
N PRO A 210 9.90 -25.44 -23.26
CA PRO A 210 10.13 -25.30 -21.81
C PRO A 210 9.40 -24.11 -21.16
N HIS A 211 8.90 -23.17 -21.96
CA HIS A 211 8.19 -21.98 -21.48
C HIS A 211 6.68 -22.24 -21.26
N ALA A 212 6.21 -23.44 -21.62
CA ALA A 212 4.80 -23.79 -21.58
C ALA A 212 4.55 -25.11 -20.84
N ASN A 213 3.32 -25.28 -20.37
CA ASN A 213 2.87 -26.55 -19.83
C ASN A 213 2.73 -27.63 -20.93
N HIS A 214 2.46 -28.87 -20.54
CA HIS A 214 2.30 -30.00 -21.46
C HIS A 214 1.13 -29.85 -22.46
N HIS A 215 0.26 -28.85 -22.27
CA HIS A 215 -0.81 -28.46 -23.20
C HIS A 215 -0.41 -27.34 -24.15
N GLY A 216 0.84 -26.89 -24.10
CA GLY A 216 1.37 -25.81 -24.92
C GLY A 216 0.95 -24.41 -24.47
N ASN A 217 0.34 -24.23 -23.28
CA ASN A 217 0.05 -22.89 -22.74
C ASN A 217 1.25 -22.34 -21.99
N THR A 218 1.66 -21.12 -22.31
CA THR A 218 2.78 -20.43 -21.67
C THR A 218 2.56 -20.25 -20.18
N PHE A 219 3.57 -20.53 -19.35
CA PHE A 219 3.49 -20.29 -17.92
C PHE A 219 3.46 -18.79 -17.61
N GLY A 220 2.55 -18.35 -16.75
CA GLY A 220 2.47 -16.96 -16.31
C GLY A 220 3.77 -16.48 -15.66
N GLY A 221 4.43 -17.36 -14.91
CA GLY A 221 5.72 -17.14 -14.29
C GLY A 221 6.84 -16.83 -15.27
N GLN A 222 6.83 -17.45 -16.45
CA GLN A 222 7.83 -17.18 -17.48
C GLN A 222 7.62 -15.81 -18.11
N ILE A 223 6.36 -15.41 -18.34
CA ILE A 223 6.02 -14.07 -18.82
C ILE A 223 6.43 -13.01 -17.78
N MET A 224 6.14 -13.24 -16.50
CA MET A 224 6.56 -12.36 -15.40
C MET A 224 8.07 -12.21 -15.32
N ALA A 225 8.83 -13.28 -15.53
CA ALA A 225 10.29 -13.21 -15.53
C ALA A 225 10.82 -12.31 -16.63
N TRP A 226 10.34 -12.46 -17.87
CA TRP A 226 10.74 -11.61 -18.98
C TRP A 226 10.30 -10.15 -18.79
N MET A 227 9.10 -9.93 -18.26
CA MET A 227 8.64 -8.57 -17.94
C MET A 227 9.55 -7.86 -16.96
N GLU A 228 9.97 -8.55 -15.90
CA GLU A 228 10.86 -7.99 -14.88
C GLU A 228 12.22 -7.63 -15.47
N THR A 229 12.84 -8.52 -16.28
CA THR A 229 14.10 -8.22 -16.96
C THR A 229 14.03 -6.96 -17.80
N VAL A 230 12.96 -6.80 -18.60
CA VAL A 230 12.79 -5.64 -19.49
C VAL A 230 12.51 -4.37 -18.67
N ALA A 231 11.75 -4.48 -17.59
CA ALA A 231 11.46 -3.36 -16.69
C ALA A 231 12.72 -2.87 -15.94
N THR A 232 13.55 -3.80 -15.47
CA THR A 232 14.82 -3.49 -14.78
C THR A 232 15.76 -2.71 -15.70
N ILE A 233 15.87 -3.11 -16.99
CA ILE A 233 16.65 -2.35 -17.98
C ILE A 233 16.09 -0.93 -18.15
N SER A 234 14.77 -0.75 -18.16
CA SER A 234 14.15 0.57 -18.27
C SER A 234 14.46 1.44 -17.04
N ALA A 235 14.43 0.87 -15.83
CA ALA A 235 14.81 1.55 -14.60
C ALA A 235 16.31 1.92 -14.59
N SER A 236 17.20 1.02 -15.00
CA SER A 236 18.64 1.26 -15.13
C SER A 236 18.98 2.37 -16.14
N ARG A 237 18.13 2.63 -17.13
CA ARG A 237 18.34 3.76 -18.06
C ARG A 237 18.02 5.12 -17.42
N LEU A 238 17.26 5.13 -16.33
CA LEU A 238 16.96 6.36 -15.59
C LEU A 238 17.94 6.58 -14.43
N CYS A 239 18.29 5.53 -13.70
CA CYS A 239 19.26 5.59 -12.61
C CYS A 239 20.58 4.97 -13.07
N HIS A 240 21.68 5.73 -12.98
CA HIS A 240 23.03 5.22 -13.20
C HIS A 240 23.53 4.36 -12.03
N GLY A 241 22.64 3.63 -11.37
CA GLY A 241 22.92 2.75 -10.24
C GLY A 241 22.26 1.39 -10.41
N HIS A 242 22.02 0.69 -9.31
CA HIS A 242 21.58 -0.69 -9.30
C HIS A 242 20.12 -0.79 -8.87
N PRO A 243 19.16 -0.91 -9.81
CA PRO A 243 17.76 -1.04 -9.47
C PRO A 243 17.45 -2.43 -8.92
N PHE A 244 16.61 -2.47 -7.89
CA PHE A 244 16.05 -3.70 -7.34
C PHE A 244 14.54 -3.56 -7.17
N LEU A 245 13.82 -4.66 -7.41
CA LEU A 245 12.36 -4.66 -7.42
C LEU A 245 11.80 -4.58 -6.01
N LYS A 246 11.06 -3.51 -5.70
CA LYS A 246 10.35 -3.34 -4.42
C LYS A 246 8.96 -3.95 -4.45
N SER A 247 8.20 -3.70 -5.52
CA SER A 247 6.85 -4.24 -5.62
C SER A 247 6.35 -4.40 -7.04
N VAL A 248 5.38 -5.30 -7.23
CA VAL A 248 4.62 -5.47 -8.48
C VAL A 248 3.16 -5.20 -8.17
N ASP A 249 2.54 -4.29 -8.91
CA ASP A 249 1.11 -4.00 -8.79
C ASP A 249 0.27 -5.18 -9.28
N MET A 250 -0.91 -5.35 -8.71
CA MET A 250 -1.88 -6.35 -9.12
C MET A 250 -2.22 -6.21 -10.61
N PHE A 251 -2.16 -7.34 -11.32
CA PHE A 251 -2.49 -7.37 -12.75
C PHE A 251 -3.18 -8.68 -13.15
N LYS A 252 -3.75 -8.68 -14.35
CA LYS A 252 -4.50 -9.80 -14.92
C LYS A 252 -3.93 -10.21 -16.28
N PHE A 253 -3.86 -11.51 -16.52
CA PHE A 253 -3.68 -12.09 -17.85
C PHE A 253 -5.02 -12.05 -18.61
N ARG A 254 -5.06 -11.28 -19.69
CA ARG A 254 -6.25 -11.00 -20.52
C ARG A 254 -6.51 -12.11 -21.53
N GLY A 255 -5.47 -12.76 -22.02
CA GLY A 255 -5.55 -13.82 -23.03
C GLY A 255 -4.49 -14.91 -22.83
N PRO A 256 -4.69 -16.09 -23.45
CA PRO A 256 -3.71 -17.15 -23.44
C PRO A 256 -2.54 -16.83 -24.38
N SER A 257 -1.39 -17.42 -24.09
CA SER A 257 -0.26 -17.53 -25.01
C SER A 257 0.13 -19.00 -25.14
N THR A 258 0.61 -19.39 -26.32
CA THR A 258 1.00 -20.76 -26.63
C THR A 258 2.39 -20.87 -27.23
N VAL A 259 2.97 -22.08 -27.22
CA VAL A 259 4.24 -22.38 -27.88
C VAL A 259 4.20 -21.93 -29.35
N GLY A 260 5.24 -21.22 -29.77
CA GLY A 260 5.34 -20.59 -31.09
C GLY A 260 4.92 -19.13 -31.13
N ASP A 261 4.26 -18.59 -30.10
CA ASP A 261 4.00 -17.16 -29.99
C ASP A 261 5.31 -16.38 -29.87
N ARG A 262 5.36 -15.19 -30.49
CA ARG A 262 6.35 -14.15 -30.23
C ARG A 262 5.76 -13.18 -29.23
N LEU A 263 6.38 -13.06 -28.07
CA LEU A 263 5.98 -12.11 -27.04
C LEU A 263 6.82 -10.85 -27.16
N VAL A 264 6.18 -9.72 -27.44
CA VAL A 264 6.80 -8.39 -27.49
C VAL A 264 6.54 -7.70 -26.16
N PHE A 265 7.62 -7.29 -25.50
CA PHE A 265 7.61 -6.58 -24.23
C PHE A 265 8.03 -5.13 -24.48
N ASN A 266 7.13 -4.19 -24.19
CA ASN A 266 7.40 -2.77 -24.27
C ASN A 266 7.38 -2.18 -22.87
N ALA A 267 8.53 -1.74 -22.36
CA ALA A 267 8.66 -1.10 -21.06
C ALA A 267 9.06 0.36 -21.16
N ILE A 268 8.58 1.19 -20.25
CA ILE A 268 8.99 2.59 -20.11
C ILE A 268 8.75 3.07 -18.67
N VAL A 269 9.56 4.01 -18.19
CA VAL A 269 9.28 4.72 -16.94
C VAL A 269 8.00 5.54 -17.09
N ASN A 270 7.08 5.39 -16.13
CA ASN A 270 5.85 6.17 -16.09
C ASN A 270 6.00 7.42 -15.20
N ASN A 271 6.58 7.26 -14.00
CA ASN A 271 6.78 8.34 -13.04
C ASN A 271 7.80 7.94 -11.96
N THR A 272 8.27 8.92 -11.20
CA THR A 272 9.22 8.79 -10.08
C THR A 272 8.63 9.42 -8.82
N PHE A 273 8.92 8.83 -7.68
CA PHE A 273 8.49 9.27 -6.36
C PHE A 273 9.67 9.18 -5.40
N GLN A 274 10.42 10.29 -5.28
CA GLN A 274 11.67 10.39 -4.50
C GLN A 274 12.61 9.21 -4.81
N ASN A 275 12.68 8.22 -3.92
CA ASN A 275 13.61 7.09 -4.03
C ASN A 275 13.03 5.90 -4.81
N SER A 276 11.85 6.05 -5.41
CA SER A 276 11.21 4.96 -6.17
C SER A 276 10.83 5.40 -7.58
N VAL A 277 10.87 4.45 -8.52
CA VAL A 277 10.44 4.65 -9.91
C VAL A 277 9.43 3.59 -10.29
N GLU A 278 8.36 3.99 -10.99
CA GLU A 278 7.38 3.08 -11.56
C GLU A 278 7.67 2.86 -13.05
N VAL A 279 7.85 1.60 -13.43
CA VAL A 279 8.03 1.16 -14.82
C VAL A 279 6.78 0.39 -15.26
N GLY A 280 6.16 0.84 -16.36
CA GLY A 280 5.06 0.12 -16.98
C GLY A 280 5.58 -0.83 -18.05
N VAL A 281 5.10 -2.07 -18.08
CA VAL A 281 5.40 -3.05 -19.12
C VAL A 281 4.10 -3.52 -19.77
N ARG A 282 4.05 -3.49 -21.10
CA ARG A 282 2.97 -4.06 -21.91
C ARG A 282 3.48 -5.26 -22.68
N VAL A 283 2.73 -6.36 -22.63
CA VAL A 283 3.05 -7.63 -23.30
C VAL A 283 2.04 -7.92 -24.39
N GLU A 284 2.51 -8.15 -25.60
CA GLU A 284 1.70 -8.53 -26.76
C GLU A 284 2.19 -9.86 -27.32
N ALA A 285 1.26 -10.76 -27.63
CA ALA A 285 1.56 -12.03 -28.28
C ALA A 285 1.17 -11.98 -29.75
N PHE A 286 2.00 -12.62 -30.57
CA PHE A 286 1.77 -12.79 -31.99
C PHE A 286 2.08 -14.23 -32.38
N ASP A 287 1.09 -14.94 -32.91
CA ASP A 287 1.38 -16.14 -33.68
C ASP A 287 2.07 -15.80 -35.02
N CYS A 288 2.46 -16.79 -35.83
CA CYS A 288 3.13 -16.52 -37.10
C CYS A 288 2.32 -15.72 -38.13
N ARG A 289 0.99 -15.84 -38.12
CA ARG A 289 0.10 -15.10 -39.03
C ARG A 289 -0.18 -13.70 -38.48
N GLU A 290 -0.56 -13.62 -37.21
CA GLU A 290 -0.75 -12.37 -36.45
C GLU A 290 0.49 -11.47 -36.54
N TRP A 291 1.69 -12.06 -36.49
CA TRP A 291 2.95 -11.35 -36.65
C TRP A 291 3.09 -10.71 -38.04
N ALA A 292 2.74 -11.44 -39.11
CA ALA A 292 2.82 -10.94 -40.47
C ALA A 292 1.76 -9.85 -40.74
N GLU A 293 0.59 -9.96 -40.10
CA GLU A 293 -0.54 -9.02 -40.24
C GLU A 293 -0.44 -7.82 -39.28
N GLY A 294 0.47 -7.86 -38.31
CA GLY A 294 0.63 -6.82 -37.29
C GLY A 294 -0.50 -6.75 -36.27
N GLN A 295 -1.30 -7.81 -36.12
CA GLN A 295 -2.46 -7.85 -35.21
C GLN A 295 -2.15 -8.66 -33.95
N GLY A 296 -1.53 -8.00 -32.96
CA GLY A 296 -1.13 -8.64 -31.70
C GLY A 296 -2.26 -8.76 -30.68
N ARG A 297 -2.21 -9.83 -29.88
CA ARG A 297 -3.08 -10.03 -28.71
C ARG A 297 -2.43 -9.41 -27.47
N HIS A 298 -3.09 -8.46 -26.83
CA HIS A 298 -2.62 -7.92 -25.55
C HIS A 298 -2.78 -8.98 -24.44
N ILE A 299 -1.66 -9.53 -23.95
CA ILE A 299 -1.65 -10.57 -22.93
C ILE A 299 -1.82 -9.97 -21.55
N ASN A 300 -0.96 -9.02 -21.16
CA ASN A 300 -1.09 -8.30 -19.92
C ASN A 300 -0.33 -6.97 -19.96
N SER A 301 -0.67 -6.09 -19.03
CA SER A 301 0.15 -4.94 -18.67
C SER A 301 0.39 -5.00 -17.17
N ALA A 302 1.61 -4.71 -16.72
CA ALA A 302 1.93 -4.61 -15.31
C ALA A 302 2.77 -3.38 -15.01
N PHE A 303 2.81 -3.03 -13.72
CA PHE A 303 3.51 -1.87 -13.21
C PHE A 303 4.42 -2.34 -12.09
N LEU A 304 5.72 -2.13 -12.28
CA LEU A 304 6.77 -2.58 -11.38
C LEU A 304 7.39 -1.35 -10.73
N ILE A 305 7.63 -1.43 -9.43
CA ILE A 305 8.20 -0.34 -8.65
C ILE A 305 9.59 -0.76 -8.21
N TYR A 306 10.57 0.05 -8.61
CA TYR A 306 11.98 -0.15 -8.28
C TYR A 306 12.44 0.91 -7.30
N ASN A 307 13.36 0.52 -6.43
CA ASN A 307 14.30 1.41 -5.79
C ASN A 307 15.66 1.18 -6.45
N ALA A 308 16.62 2.08 -6.24
CA ALA A 308 17.98 1.88 -6.69
C ALA A 308 18.96 2.28 -5.60
N VAL A 309 20.11 1.60 -5.58
CA VAL A 309 21.26 1.97 -4.75
C VAL A 309 22.44 2.36 -5.63
N ASP A 310 23.30 3.24 -5.10
CA ASP A 310 24.59 3.54 -5.70
C ASP A 310 25.66 2.48 -5.33
N ASP A 311 26.90 2.72 -5.74
CA ASP A 311 28.02 1.81 -5.46
C ASP A 311 28.43 1.82 -3.97
N GLN A 312 27.93 2.77 -3.18
CA GLN A 312 28.13 2.85 -1.73
C GLN A 312 26.99 2.19 -0.94
N GLU A 313 26.05 1.53 -1.62
CA GLU A 313 24.82 0.94 -1.07
C GLU A 313 23.82 1.96 -0.49
N GLU A 314 23.93 3.23 -0.86
CA GLU A 314 22.98 4.27 -0.45
C GLU A 314 21.82 4.42 -1.43
N LEU A 315 20.62 4.74 -0.91
CA LEU A 315 19.42 4.87 -1.74
C LEU A 315 19.50 6.10 -2.65
N ILE A 316 19.30 5.86 -3.95
CA ILE A 316 19.28 6.92 -4.97
C ILE A 316 17.92 7.63 -4.96
N THR A 317 17.96 8.96 -5.00
CA THR A 317 16.79 9.79 -5.33
C THR A 317 16.69 9.94 -6.85
N PHE A 318 15.57 9.53 -7.43
CA PHE A 318 15.34 9.62 -8.86
C PHE A 318 15.03 11.05 -9.31
N PRO A 319 15.46 11.46 -10.52
CA PRO A 319 15.11 12.75 -11.09
C PRO A 319 13.61 12.82 -11.36
N ARG A 320 13.01 14.01 -11.25
CA ARG A 320 11.58 14.20 -11.54
C ARG A 320 11.31 13.96 -13.03
N ILE A 321 10.23 13.23 -13.33
CA ILE A 321 9.81 12.98 -14.71
C ILE A 321 9.03 14.18 -15.25
N GLN A 322 9.46 14.69 -16.41
CA GLN A 322 8.73 15.67 -17.19
C GLN A 322 7.99 14.97 -18.35
N PRO A 323 6.65 14.83 -18.28
CA PRO A 323 5.87 14.28 -19.38
C PRO A 323 5.81 15.26 -20.57
N ILE A 324 6.03 14.76 -21.78
CA ILE A 324 6.01 15.57 -23.02
C ILE A 324 4.85 15.16 -23.91
N SER A 325 4.72 13.87 -24.21
CA SER A 325 3.67 13.36 -25.09
C SER A 325 2.35 13.13 -24.34
N LYS A 326 1.24 13.08 -25.08
CA LYS A 326 -0.08 12.70 -24.53
C LYS A 326 -0.04 11.35 -23.78
N ASP A 327 0.73 10.40 -24.28
CA ASP A 327 0.90 9.11 -23.61
C ASP A 327 1.76 9.20 -22.35
N ASP A 328 2.75 10.09 -22.31
CA ASP A 328 3.53 10.36 -21.08
C ASP A 328 2.64 10.96 -20.00
N PHE A 329 1.81 11.95 -20.33
CA PHE A 329 0.84 12.51 -19.38
C PHE A 329 -0.11 11.44 -18.84
N ARG A 330 -0.65 10.60 -19.72
CA ARG A 330 -1.52 9.48 -19.32
C ARG A 330 -0.79 8.49 -18.39
N ARG A 331 0.46 8.15 -18.70
CA ARG A 331 1.29 7.26 -17.88
C ARG A 331 1.64 7.87 -16.52
N TYR A 332 2.03 9.14 -16.51
CA TYR A 332 2.38 9.92 -15.33
C TYR A 332 1.21 10.00 -14.35
N GLN A 333 0.02 10.40 -14.82
CA GLN A 333 -1.21 10.41 -14.02
C GLN A 333 -1.62 9.01 -13.59
N GLY A 334 -1.48 8.02 -14.47
CA GLY A 334 -1.73 6.62 -14.14
C GLY A 334 -0.87 6.11 -12.99
N ALA A 335 0.41 6.51 -12.94
CA ALA A 335 1.32 6.11 -11.86
C ALA A 335 0.90 6.72 -10.51
N ILE A 336 0.45 7.99 -10.53
CA ILE A 336 -0.11 8.64 -9.34
C ILE A 336 -1.36 7.88 -8.87
N ALA A 337 -2.29 7.57 -9.78
CA ALA A 337 -3.50 6.82 -9.46
C ALA A 337 -3.20 5.43 -8.90
N ARG A 338 -2.24 4.70 -9.47
CA ARG A 338 -1.80 3.39 -8.96
C ARG A 338 -1.16 3.49 -7.59
N ARG A 339 -0.29 4.47 -7.37
CA ARG A 339 0.30 4.72 -6.05
C ARG A 339 -0.78 5.00 -5.01
N ARG A 340 -1.77 5.83 -5.34
CA ARG A 340 -2.94 6.10 -4.50
C ARG A 340 -3.71 4.82 -4.15
N ILE A 341 -3.97 3.95 -5.13
CA ILE A 341 -4.60 2.64 -4.91
C ILE A 341 -3.76 1.76 -3.99
N ARG A 342 -2.45 1.67 -4.22
CA ARG A 342 -1.53 0.87 -3.38
C ARG A 342 -1.53 1.34 -1.94
N LEU A 343 -1.45 2.65 -1.72
CA LEU A 343 -1.55 3.22 -0.37
C LEU A 343 -2.90 2.83 0.23
N GLY A 344 -4.02 3.07 -0.44
CA GLY A 344 -5.34 2.66 0.06
C GLY A 344 -5.43 1.17 0.43
N ARG A 345 -4.81 0.27 -0.35
CA ARG A 345 -4.83 -1.18 -0.11
C ARG A 345 -3.91 -1.66 0.99
N LYS A 346 -2.68 -1.12 1.06
CA LYS A 346 -1.69 -1.51 2.08
C LYS A 346 -2.35 -1.49 3.45
N TYR A 347 -3.11 -0.43 3.75
CA TYR A 347 -3.70 -0.24 5.06
C TYR A 347 -5.12 -0.82 5.25
N VAL A 348 -5.80 -1.29 4.17
CA VAL A 348 -6.99 -2.17 4.32
C VAL A 348 -6.56 -3.60 4.67
N ILE A 349 -5.36 -4.02 4.27
CA ILE A 349 -4.85 -5.39 4.45
C ILE A 349 -3.87 -5.49 5.62
N SER A 350 -3.07 -4.44 5.89
CA SER A 350 -2.19 -4.33 7.06
C SER A 350 -2.92 -3.61 8.18
N HIS A 351 -3.43 -4.37 9.15
CA HIS A 351 -3.25 -4.16 10.60
C HIS A 351 -4.40 -4.85 11.37
N LYS A 352 -4.15 -6.13 11.70
CA LYS A 352 -4.79 -6.87 12.80
C LYS A 352 -3.81 -7.01 13.99
N LYS A 353 -2.86 -6.08 14.14
CA LYS A 353 -2.06 -5.99 15.36
C LYS A 353 -2.65 -4.88 16.20
N GLU A 354 -3.18 -5.23 17.36
CA GLU A 354 -3.63 -4.29 18.39
C GLU A 354 -2.52 -3.27 18.65
N VAL A 355 -2.76 -2.03 18.23
CA VAL A 355 -2.00 -0.86 18.69
C VAL A 355 -2.28 -0.70 20.19
N PRO A 356 -1.30 -0.28 21.02
CA PRO A 356 -1.46 -0.24 22.48
C PRO A 356 -2.68 0.57 22.90
N LEU A 357 -3.36 0.13 23.97
CA LEU A 357 -4.41 0.90 24.64
C LEU A 357 -3.94 2.35 24.82
N GLY A 358 -4.73 3.31 24.33
CA GLY A 358 -4.36 4.73 24.32
C GLY A 358 -3.92 5.26 25.68
N THR A 359 -3.27 6.42 25.69
CA THR A 359 -2.70 7.02 26.90
C THR A 359 -3.76 7.09 28.01
N GLN A 360 -3.51 6.41 29.14
CA GLN A 360 -4.39 6.46 30.28
C GLN A 360 -4.44 7.88 30.82
N TRP A 361 -5.65 8.44 30.92
CA TRP A 361 -5.82 9.77 31.48
C TRP A 361 -5.56 9.74 32.98
N ASP A 362 -4.57 10.52 33.40
CA ASP A 362 -4.17 10.67 34.80
C ASP A 362 -4.14 12.17 35.14
N ILE A 363 -5.02 12.58 36.06
CA ILE A 363 -5.18 13.95 36.50
C ILE A 363 -3.85 14.49 37.08
N SER A 364 -3.05 13.64 37.72
CA SER A 364 -1.76 14.03 38.30
C SER A 364 -0.71 14.40 37.24
N LYS A 365 -0.87 13.91 36.00
CA LYS A 365 0.05 14.10 34.87
C LYS A 365 -0.51 15.01 33.78
N LYS A 366 -1.62 15.71 34.04
CA LYS A 366 -2.34 16.51 33.03
C LYS A 366 -1.46 17.48 32.23
N GLY A 367 -0.54 18.18 32.89
CA GLY A 367 0.37 19.12 32.23
C GLY A 367 1.39 18.43 31.32
N SER A 368 1.91 17.27 31.73
CA SER A 368 2.83 16.48 30.91
C SER A 368 2.14 15.94 29.67
N ILE A 369 0.93 15.38 29.81
CA ILE A 369 0.17 14.81 28.69
C ILE A 369 -0.19 15.91 27.68
N SER A 370 -0.64 17.07 28.16
CA SER A 370 -0.94 18.24 27.31
C SER A 370 0.28 18.74 26.54
N ASN A 371 1.44 18.87 27.19
CA ASN A 371 2.67 19.30 26.51
C ASN A 371 3.15 18.27 25.48
N THR A 372 3.12 16.97 25.82
CA THR A 372 3.45 15.90 24.87
C THR A 372 2.53 15.91 23.65
N ASN A 373 1.22 16.19 23.82
CA ASN A 373 0.27 16.32 22.73
C ASN A 373 0.69 17.44 21.74
N VAL A 374 1.01 18.62 22.27
CA VAL A 374 1.46 19.77 21.47
C VAL A 374 2.80 19.49 20.79
N GLU A 375 3.77 18.92 21.50
CA GLU A 375 5.08 18.55 20.95
C GLU A 375 4.95 17.50 19.84
N ALA A 376 4.09 16.50 20.00
CA ALA A 376 3.83 15.49 18.97
C ALA A 376 3.34 16.13 17.66
N LEU A 377 2.42 17.10 17.74
CA LEU A 377 1.94 17.81 16.56
C LEU A 377 3.03 18.67 15.90
N LYS A 378 3.85 19.37 16.71
CA LYS A 378 5.00 20.15 16.22
C LYS A 378 6.01 19.25 15.50
N ASN A 379 6.34 18.11 16.12
CA ASN A 379 7.27 17.13 15.56
C ASN A 379 6.72 16.60 14.22
N LEU A 380 5.44 16.23 14.16
CA LEU A 380 4.78 15.79 12.93
C LEU A 380 4.87 16.84 11.81
N ALA A 381 4.61 18.11 12.14
CA ALA A 381 4.67 19.20 11.17
C ALA A 381 6.09 19.49 10.67
N SER A 382 7.11 19.27 11.51
CA SER A 382 8.52 19.48 11.18
C SER A 382 9.15 18.38 10.32
N LYS A 383 8.46 17.25 10.11
CA LYS A 383 8.99 16.14 9.30
C LYS A 383 9.25 16.57 7.86
N SER A 384 10.34 16.10 7.28
CA SER A 384 10.64 16.23 5.85
C SER A 384 9.94 15.14 5.03
N GLY A 385 9.81 15.35 3.71
CA GLY A 385 9.27 14.33 2.80
C GLY A 385 7.75 14.41 2.52
N TRP A 386 7.09 15.50 2.93
CA TRP A 386 5.69 15.76 2.57
C TRP A 386 5.54 15.93 1.05
N GLU A 387 4.72 15.08 0.43
CA GLU A 387 4.44 15.13 -1.00
C GLU A 387 3.06 15.69 -1.29
N ILE A 388 2.98 16.69 -2.19
CA ILE A 388 1.70 17.26 -2.62
C ILE A 388 0.95 16.21 -3.42
N THR A 389 -0.18 15.78 -2.87
CA THR A 389 -1.06 14.79 -3.49
C THR A 389 -2.13 15.48 -4.35
N THR A 390 -2.70 16.59 -3.86
CA THR A 390 -3.74 17.36 -4.56
C THR A 390 -3.55 18.86 -4.30
N THR A 391 -3.78 19.67 -5.33
CA THR A 391 -3.84 21.14 -5.26
C THR A 391 -5.14 21.61 -5.90
N LEU A 392 -5.97 22.34 -5.14
CA LEU A 392 -7.25 22.90 -5.56
C LEU A 392 -7.35 24.34 -5.06
N GLU A 393 -7.14 25.35 -5.93
CA GLU A 393 -7.22 26.79 -5.59
C GLU A 393 -6.65 27.17 -4.21
N LYS A 394 -7.48 27.17 -3.16
CA LYS A 394 -7.15 27.51 -1.76
C LYS A 394 -6.68 26.32 -0.89
N ILE A 395 -6.70 25.09 -1.40
CA ILE A 395 -6.47 23.84 -0.64
C ILE A 395 -5.29 23.08 -1.22
N LYS A 396 -4.34 22.68 -0.37
CA LYS A 396 -3.25 21.76 -0.70
C LYS A 396 -3.28 20.57 0.24
N ILE A 397 -3.31 19.36 -0.31
CA ILE A 397 -3.26 18.11 0.45
C ILE A 397 -1.88 17.50 0.26
N TYR A 398 -1.18 17.28 1.36
CA TYR A 398 0.10 16.61 1.40
C TYR A 398 -0.05 15.26 2.09
N THR A 399 0.71 14.28 1.62
CA THR A 399 0.81 12.97 2.24
C THR A 399 2.28 12.73 2.61
N LEU A 400 2.51 12.24 3.82
CA LEU A 400 3.81 11.77 4.29
C LEU A 400 3.71 10.27 4.53
N GLU A 401 4.55 9.51 3.84
CA GLU A 401 4.64 8.05 3.98
C GLU A 401 5.90 7.71 4.78
N GLU A 402 5.70 7.13 5.95
CA GLU A 402 6.75 6.53 6.78
C GLU A 402 6.61 5.00 6.74
N GLN A 403 7.60 4.25 7.24
CA GLN A 403 7.61 2.78 7.16
C GLN A 403 6.30 2.15 7.68
N ASP A 404 5.78 2.68 8.81
CA ASP A 404 4.62 2.15 9.54
C ASP A 404 3.45 3.15 9.69
N ALA A 405 3.53 4.36 9.12
CA ALA A 405 2.48 5.37 9.28
C ALA A 405 2.28 6.22 8.02
N ILE A 406 1.03 6.58 7.72
CA ILE A 406 0.71 7.68 6.81
C ILE A 406 0.27 8.87 7.65
N SER A 407 0.76 10.04 7.28
CA SER A 407 0.21 11.29 7.78
C SER A 407 -0.33 12.12 6.62
N VAL A 408 -1.42 12.83 6.85
CA VAL A 408 -2.00 13.77 5.89
C VAL A 408 -1.96 15.16 6.48
N LYS A 409 -1.55 16.13 5.67
CA LYS A 409 -1.60 17.56 5.98
C LYS A 409 -2.51 18.23 4.96
N VAL A 410 -3.56 18.89 5.43
CA VAL A 410 -4.50 19.65 4.60
C VAL A 410 -4.33 21.12 4.91
N GLU A 411 -3.60 21.81 4.05
CA GLU A 411 -3.33 23.24 4.11
C GLU A 411 -4.43 24.02 3.37
N LYS A 412 -4.95 25.06 4.02
CA LYS A 412 -6.05 25.89 3.53
C LYS A 412 -5.64 27.36 3.62
N GLN A 413 -5.83 28.12 2.55
CA GLN A 413 -5.75 29.58 2.58
C GLN A 413 -7.12 30.15 2.93
N VAL A 414 -7.18 30.98 3.97
CA VAL A 414 -8.43 31.52 4.52
C VAL A 414 -8.36 33.04 4.57
N GLY A 415 -9.38 33.72 4.03
CA GLY A 415 -9.54 35.18 4.11
C GLY A 415 -10.05 35.64 5.47
N SER A 416 -9.40 35.23 6.55
CA SER A 416 -9.74 35.62 7.93
C SER A 416 -8.48 35.78 8.79
N PRO A 417 -8.46 36.69 9.79
CA PRO A 417 -7.32 36.82 10.70
C PRO A 417 -7.06 35.53 11.49
N ALA A 418 -5.79 35.17 11.68
CA ALA A 418 -5.37 33.94 12.37
C ALA A 418 -6.01 33.77 13.76
N ARG A 419 -6.18 34.86 14.51
CA ARG A 419 -6.83 34.84 15.84
C ARG A 419 -8.29 34.38 15.79
N VAL A 420 -9.03 34.73 14.73
CA VAL A 420 -10.45 34.39 14.57
C VAL A 420 -10.57 32.91 14.19
N ALA A 421 -9.75 32.48 13.21
CA ALA A 421 -9.65 31.08 12.85
C ALA A 421 -9.27 30.20 14.06
N TYR A 422 -8.31 30.65 14.88
CA TYR A 422 -7.92 29.96 16.11
C TYR A 422 -9.10 29.81 17.08
N HIS A 423 -9.83 30.90 17.38
CA HIS A 423 -10.95 30.82 18.31
C HIS A 423 -12.07 29.89 17.82
N LEU A 424 -12.37 29.91 16.51
CA LEU A 424 -13.40 29.06 15.92
C LEU A 424 -13.00 27.58 15.87
N LEU A 425 -11.74 27.28 15.53
CA LEU A 425 -11.25 25.91 15.36
C LEU A 425 -10.82 25.25 16.67
N SER A 426 -10.55 26.04 17.71
CA SER A 426 -10.24 25.53 19.05
C SER A 426 -11.46 24.96 19.76
N ASP A 427 -12.66 25.42 19.40
CA ASP A 427 -13.92 24.96 19.97
C ASP A 427 -14.49 23.80 19.15
N PHE A 428 -14.24 22.58 19.61
CA PHE A 428 -14.67 21.37 18.89
C PHE A 428 -16.19 21.17 18.91
N THR A 429 -16.94 21.85 19.79
CA THR A 429 -18.41 21.80 19.75
C THR A 429 -18.99 22.38 18.45
N LYS A 430 -18.23 23.25 17.77
CA LYS A 430 -18.58 23.83 16.47
C LYS A 430 -18.17 22.96 15.28
N ARG A 431 -17.42 21.87 15.51
CA ARG A 431 -16.92 20.99 14.44
C ARG A 431 -18.05 20.37 13.60
N PRO A 432 -19.16 19.87 14.18
CA PRO A 432 -20.28 19.32 13.41
C PRO A 432 -20.98 20.33 12.48
N LEU A 433 -20.79 21.64 12.70
CA LEU A 433 -21.40 22.69 11.86
C LEU A 433 -20.81 22.74 10.45
N TRP A 434 -19.60 22.20 10.26
CA TRP A 434 -18.89 22.28 8.98
C TRP A 434 -18.25 20.95 8.55
N ASP A 435 -17.98 20.02 9.45
CA ASP A 435 -17.41 18.71 9.12
C ASP A 435 -18.50 17.62 9.15
N PRO A 436 -18.98 17.13 7.99
CA PRO A 436 -20.08 16.16 7.92
C PRO A 436 -19.73 14.78 8.50
N HIS A 437 -18.45 14.52 8.81
CA HIS A 437 -18.06 13.29 9.48
C HIS A 437 -18.42 13.30 10.98
N TYR A 438 -18.46 14.48 11.60
CA TYR A 438 -18.73 14.66 13.01
C TYR A 438 -20.23 14.81 13.24
N ILE A 439 -20.84 13.88 13.98
CA ILE A 439 -22.26 13.93 14.36
C ILE A 439 -22.42 14.81 15.60
N SER A 440 -21.62 14.56 16.64
CA SER A 440 -21.64 15.35 17.88
C SER A 440 -20.25 15.50 18.48
N CYS A 441 -20.06 16.59 19.23
CA CYS A 441 -18.86 16.88 20.00
C CYS A 441 -19.29 17.49 21.34
N GLU A 442 -19.17 16.73 22.43
CA GLU A 442 -19.58 17.12 23.77
C GLU A 442 -18.36 17.28 24.67
N VAL A 443 -18.32 18.34 25.49
CA VAL A 443 -17.25 18.54 26.47
C VAL A 443 -17.49 17.59 27.64
N ILE A 444 -16.55 16.69 27.91
CA ILE A 444 -16.57 15.81 29.08
C ILE A 444 -15.98 16.54 30.29
N ASP A 445 -14.82 17.17 30.11
CA ASP A 445 -14.06 17.76 31.21
C ASP A 445 -13.24 18.98 30.71
N GLN A 446 -13.19 20.01 31.54
CA GLN A 446 -12.36 21.20 31.32
C GLN A 446 -11.14 21.11 32.25
N VAL A 447 -10.03 20.60 31.70
CA VAL A 447 -8.81 20.25 32.44
C VAL A 447 -8.03 21.49 32.87
N SER A 448 -8.01 22.50 32.00
CA SER A 448 -7.40 23.82 32.19
C SER A 448 -8.11 24.86 31.31
N GLU A 449 -7.66 26.12 31.32
CA GLU A 449 -8.16 27.14 30.38
C GLU A 449 -7.86 26.77 28.92
N ASP A 450 -6.74 26.08 28.68
CA ASP A 450 -6.23 25.76 27.35
C ASP A 450 -6.41 24.27 26.97
N ASP A 451 -6.90 23.43 27.89
CA ASP A 451 -7.04 21.98 27.69
C ASP A 451 -8.45 21.49 28.03
N GLN A 452 -9.07 20.81 27.08
CA GLN A 452 -10.42 20.26 27.23
C GLN A 452 -10.48 18.83 26.69
N ILE A 453 -11.33 18.01 27.30
CA ILE A 453 -11.62 16.65 26.84
C ILE A 453 -12.99 16.62 26.21
N TYR A 454 -13.06 16.06 25.00
CA TYR A 454 -14.29 15.90 24.26
C TYR A 454 -14.67 14.44 24.05
N TYR A 455 -15.97 14.16 24.11
CA TYR A 455 -16.58 12.97 23.55
C TYR A 455 -17.09 13.29 22.15
N ILE A 456 -16.62 12.54 21.16
CA ILE A 456 -16.94 12.79 19.75
C ILE A 456 -17.59 11.56 19.17
N THR A 457 -18.72 11.75 18.47
CA THR A 457 -19.35 10.69 17.68
C THR A 457 -19.28 11.02 16.19
N CYS A 458 -19.00 10.01 15.39
CA CYS A 458 -18.83 10.14 13.95
C CYS A 458 -19.79 9.24 13.17
N SER A 459 -20.12 9.68 11.96
CA SER A 459 -21.01 8.96 11.05
C SER A 459 -20.41 7.66 10.51
N VAL A 460 -21.28 6.77 10.06
CA VAL A 460 -20.88 5.50 9.45
C VAL A 460 -20.16 5.76 8.14
N VAL A 461 -18.93 5.24 8.03
CA VAL A 461 -18.14 5.25 6.80
C VAL A 461 -18.04 3.82 6.31
N ASN A 462 -18.48 3.55 5.08
CA ASN A 462 -18.40 2.24 4.41
C ASN A 462 -19.21 1.07 5.02
N GLY A 463 -20.29 1.35 5.76
CA GLY A 463 -21.23 0.31 6.21
C GLY A 463 -20.90 -0.39 7.53
N ASP A 464 -19.87 0.08 8.24
CA ASP A 464 -19.53 -0.38 9.60
C ASP A 464 -20.43 0.26 10.68
N LYS A 465 -20.28 -0.17 11.95
CA LYS A 465 -20.89 0.53 13.10
C LYS A 465 -20.34 1.97 13.22
N PRO A 466 -21.12 2.93 13.74
CA PRO A 466 -20.64 4.29 13.99
C PRO A 466 -19.47 4.29 14.97
N LYS A 467 -18.62 5.32 14.91
CA LYS A 467 -17.39 5.42 15.72
C LYS A 467 -17.53 6.49 16.78
N ASP A 468 -16.91 6.26 17.93
CA ASP A 468 -16.76 7.23 19.00
C ASP A 468 -15.29 7.44 19.38
N PHE A 469 -14.97 8.64 19.86
CA PHE A 469 -13.65 9.02 20.32
C PHE A 469 -13.74 9.77 21.65
N VAL A 470 -12.72 9.59 22.48
CA VAL A 470 -12.47 10.44 23.65
C VAL A 470 -11.13 11.11 23.40
N VAL A 471 -11.13 12.44 23.24
CA VAL A 471 -9.95 13.20 22.80
C VAL A 471 -9.63 14.32 23.77
N LEU A 472 -8.35 14.48 24.06
CA LEU A 472 -7.79 15.67 24.68
C LEU A 472 -7.46 16.68 23.57
N VAL A 473 -7.97 17.90 23.70
CA VAL A 473 -7.64 19.03 22.84
C VAL A 473 -6.83 20.04 23.66
N SER A 474 -5.60 20.30 23.23
CA SER A 474 -4.64 21.19 23.87
C SER A 474 -4.35 22.38 22.97
N GLN A 475 -4.63 23.58 23.47
CA GLN A 475 -4.55 24.83 22.72
C GLN A 475 -3.30 25.59 23.16
N ARG A 476 -2.56 26.20 22.23
CA ARG A 476 -1.43 27.08 22.53
C ARG A 476 -1.44 28.31 21.63
N LYS A 477 -1.31 29.47 22.28
CA LYS A 477 -1.10 30.74 21.60
C LYS A 477 0.39 30.91 21.23
N PRO A 478 0.69 31.67 20.17
CA PRO A 478 2.04 32.01 19.78
C PRO A 478 2.85 32.63 20.93
N LEU A 479 4.10 32.18 21.10
CA LEU A 479 5.10 32.85 21.95
C LEU A 479 5.68 34.04 21.15
N LYS A 480 6.32 35.02 21.80
CA LYS A 480 6.77 36.28 21.16
C LYS A 480 7.57 36.12 19.84
N ASP A 481 8.21 34.96 19.63
CA ASP A 481 9.04 34.68 18.46
C ASP A 481 8.40 33.71 17.44
N ASP A 482 7.32 33.01 17.78
CA ASP A 482 6.64 32.03 16.92
C ASP A 482 5.21 32.52 16.69
N ASN A 483 4.86 32.90 15.46
CA ASN A 483 3.53 33.41 15.10
C ASN A 483 2.47 32.32 14.88
N THR A 484 2.77 31.06 15.22
CA THR A 484 1.88 29.92 14.98
C THR A 484 0.94 29.67 16.16
N TYR A 485 -0.37 29.66 15.90
CA TYR A 485 -1.35 29.12 16.85
C TYR A 485 -1.50 27.62 16.66
N ILE A 486 -1.64 26.89 17.77
CA ILE A 486 -1.64 25.43 17.77
C ILE A 486 -2.86 24.91 18.50
N VAL A 487 -3.56 23.96 17.87
CA VAL A 487 -4.64 23.19 18.49
C VAL A 487 -4.31 21.72 18.26
N ALA A 488 -3.73 21.06 19.26
CA ALA A 488 -3.33 19.67 19.19
C ALA A 488 -4.41 18.75 19.77
N LEU A 489 -4.66 17.61 19.13
CA LEU A 489 -5.59 16.61 19.62
C LEU A 489 -4.98 15.20 19.61
N MET A 490 -5.29 14.46 20.67
CA MET A 490 -4.93 13.05 20.80
C MET A 490 -6.00 12.29 21.59
N SER A 491 -6.14 10.99 21.36
CA SER A 491 -7.05 10.15 22.13
C SER A 491 -6.49 9.81 23.52
N VAL A 492 -7.39 9.83 24.51
CA VAL A 492 -7.08 9.47 25.89
C VAL A 492 -8.08 8.45 26.41
N VAL A 493 -7.63 7.57 27.30
CA VAL A 493 -8.49 6.57 27.95
C VAL A 493 -8.97 7.12 29.28
N LEU A 494 -10.26 7.40 29.36
CA LEU A 494 -10.95 7.87 30.57
C LEU A 494 -11.82 6.75 31.16
N PRO A 495 -11.55 6.29 32.39
CA PRO A 495 -12.40 5.29 33.06
C PRO A 495 -13.86 5.71 33.22
N SER A 496 -14.12 7.02 33.30
CA SER A 496 -15.48 7.58 33.39
C SER A 496 -16.29 7.46 32.09
N VAL A 497 -15.64 7.20 30.95
CA VAL A 497 -16.29 7.10 29.63
C VAL A 497 -15.84 5.81 28.94
N PRO A 498 -16.32 4.63 29.41
CA PRO A 498 -15.95 3.35 28.83
C PRO A 498 -16.50 3.18 27.40
N PRO A 499 -15.93 2.25 26.60
CA PRO A 499 -16.46 1.94 25.27
C PRO A 499 -17.93 1.48 25.32
N SER A 500 -18.77 2.06 24.46
CA SER A 500 -20.18 1.67 24.32
C SER A 500 -20.35 0.59 23.25
N PRO A 501 -21.21 -0.43 23.43
CA PRO A 501 -21.45 -1.47 22.42
C PRO A 501 -22.12 -0.95 21.13
N GLN A 502 -22.70 0.26 21.19
CA GLN A 502 -23.31 0.95 20.05
C GLN A 502 -22.26 1.51 19.07
N TYR A 503 -21.06 1.79 19.55
CA TYR A 503 -19.99 2.43 18.78
C TYR A 503 -18.72 1.56 18.75
N ILE A 504 -17.87 1.81 17.77
CA ILE A 504 -16.50 1.28 17.75
C ILE A 504 -15.57 2.37 18.28
N ARG A 505 -15.08 2.20 19.52
CA ARG A 505 -14.12 3.10 20.15
C ARG A 505 -12.84 3.16 19.33
N SER A 506 -12.62 4.31 18.73
CA SER A 506 -11.54 4.59 17.80
C SER A 506 -10.52 5.52 18.46
N GLN A 507 -9.31 5.61 17.90
CA GLN A 507 -8.21 6.38 18.49
C GLN A 507 -7.55 7.29 17.46
N VAL A 508 -7.21 8.50 17.90
CA VAL A 508 -6.38 9.45 17.17
C VAL A 508 -5.03 9.53 17.85
N ILE A 509 -3.96 9.19 17.13
CA ILE A 509 -2.59 9.19 17.67
C ILE A 509 -2.10 10.63 17.84
N CYS A 510 -2.16 11.39 16.77
CA CYS A 510 -1.79 12.81 16.75
C CYS A 510 -2.52 13.49 15.59
N ALA A 511 -3.30 14.51 15.89
CA ALA A 511 -3.88 15.38 14.87
C ALA A 511 -4.01 16.81 15.41
N GLY A 512 -4.34 17.75 14.54
CA GLY A 512 -4.56 19.12 15.00
C GLY A 512 -4.42 20.18 13.93
N PHE A 513 -4.58 21.42 14.37
CA PHE A 513 -4.47 22.61 13.55
C PHE A 513 -3.21 23.39 13.87
N LEU A 514 -2.50 23.79 12.82
CA LEU A 514 -1.50 24.85 12.84
C LEU A 514 -2.05 26.02 12.05
N ILE A 515 -2.12 27.19 12.67
CA ILE A 515 -2.71 28.38 12.09
C ILE A 515 -1.65 29.48 12.09
N GLN A 516 -1.30 29.96 10.91
CA GLN A 516 -0.23 30.93 10.71
C GLN A 516 -0.78 32.18 10.02
N PRO A 517 -0.52 33.39 10.55
CA PRO A 517 -0.90 34.62 9.88
C PRO A 517 -0.09 34.78 8.59
N VAL A 518 -0.77 35.15 7.50
CA VAL A 518 -0.12 35.56 6.25
C VAL A 518 -0.07 37.09 6.20
N ASP A 519 -1.19 37.72 6.54
CA ASP A 519 -1.31 39.18 6.73
C ASP A 519 -2.35 39.49 7.83
N SER A 520 -2.73 40.77 7.98
CA SER A 520 -3.71 41.20 9.00
C SER A 520 -5.13 40.66 8.80
N SER A 521 -5.45 40.22 7.59
CA SER A 521 -6.78 39.79 7.13
C SER A 521 -6.84 38.34 6.64
N SER A 522 -5.71 37.66 6.52
CA SER A 522 -5.62 36.30 5.99
C SER A 522 -4.68 35.41 6.80
N CYS A 523 -4.97 34.11 6.79
CA CYS A 523 -4.15 33.10 7.45
C CYS A 523 -4.12 31.80 6.66
N THR A 524 -3.12 30.99 6.97
CA THR A 524 -3.00 29.61 6.51
C THR A 524 -3.40 28.68 7.65
N VAL A 525 -4.32 27.76 7.38
CA VAL A 525 -4.80 26.74 8.31
C VAL A 525 -4.39 25.36 7.82
N ALA A 526 -3.39 24.77 8.46
CA ALA A 526 -2.96 23.40 8.20
C ALA A 526 -3.58 22.45 9.21
N TYR A 527 -4.36 21.47 8.74
CA TYR A 527 -4.83 20.36 9.56
C TYR A 527 -3.90 19.16 9.33
N LEU A 528 -3.23 18.67 10.37
CA LEU A 528 -2.40 17.47 10.30
C LEU A 528 -3.11 16.32 11.00
N ASN A 529 -2.95 15.11 10.46
CA ASN A 529 -3.45 13.89 11.06
C ASN A 529 -2.50 12.73 10.76
N GLN A 530 -1.93 12.15 11.82
CA GLN A 530 -1.26 10.86 11.76
C GLN A 530 -2.30 9.76 11.79
N MET A 531 -2.41 9.03 10.68
CA MET A 531 -3.45 8.02 10.50
C MET A 531 -3.28 6.88 11.50
N SER A 532 -4.40 6.47 12.10
CA SER A 532 -4.55 5.18 12.77
C SER A 532 -5.46 4.27 11.95
N ASP A 533 -5.41 2.96 12.21
CA ASP A 533 -6.26 1.95 11.56
C ASP A 533 -7.75 2.31 11.61
N SER A 534 -8.17 2.95 12.70
CA SER A 534 -9.56 3.30 12.93
C SER A 534 -10.07 4.44 12.06
N ILE A 535 -9.22 5.38 11.66
CA ILE A 535 -9.59 6.54 10.83
C ILE A 535 -9.21 6.37 9.36
N LEU A 536 -8.30 5.44 9.08
CA LEU A 536 -7.81 5.19 7.74
C LEU A 536 -8.93 4.91 6.70
N PRO A 537 -10.00 4.13 6.94
CA PRO A 537 -11.05 3.94 5.93
C PRO A 537 -11.71 5.24 5.43
N TYR A 538 -11.74 6.28 6.26
CA TYR A 538 -12.24 7.62 5.89
C TYR A 538 -11.25 8.36 4.99
N PHE A 539 -9.96 8.26 5.29
CA PHE A 539 -8.91 8.90 4.48
C PHE A 539 -8.53 8.10 3.24
N ALA A 540 -8.71 6.78 3.25
CA ALA A 540 -8.35 5.86 2.17
C ALA A 540 -9.09 6.18 0.88
N GLY A 541 -10.34 6.65 0.96
CA GLY A 541 -11.07 7.09 -0.22
C GLY A 541 -10.52 8.36 -0.85
N ASN A 542 -10.06 9.30 -0.04
CA ASN A 542 -9.48 10.56 -0.52
C ASN A 542 -8.04 10.38 -1.02
N ILE A 543 -7.22 9.66 -0.24
CA ILE A 543 -5.87 9.25 -0.65
C ILE A 543 -5.98 8.39 -1.91
N GLY A 544 -6.95 7.49 -1.96
CA GLY A 544 -7.24 6.61 -3.08
C GLY A 544 -7.89 7.28 -4.29
N GLY A 545 -8.36 8.53 -4.18
CA GLY A 545 -9.02 9.26 -5.27
C GLY A 545 -10.39 8.68 -5.70
N TRP A 546 -11.12 8.07 -4.78
CA TRP A 546 -12.51 7.61 -5.00
C TRP A 546 -13.52 8.24 -4.02
N SER A 547 -13.08 9.22 -3.23
CA SER A 547 -13.89 10.07 -2.35
C SER A 547 -13.30 11.48 -2.32
N LYS A 548 -14.15 12.51 -2.20
CA LYS A 548 -13.76 13.91 -2.02
C LYS A 548 -14.07 14.46 -0.63
N SER A 549 -14.35 13.59 0.35
CA SER A 549 -14.81 14.05 1.67
C SER A 549 -13.82 14.97 2.40
N ILE A 550 -12.50 14.82 2.20
CA ILE A 550 -11.49 15.73 2.76
C ILE A 550 -11.54 17.10 2.07
N GLU A 551 -11.68 17.11 0.75
CA GLU A 551 -11.77 18.35 -0.05
C GLU A 551 -13.05 19.11 0.31
N GLU A 552 -14.17 18.40 0.41
CA GLU A 552 -15.46 18.94 0.82
C GLU A 552 -15.43 19.47 2.25
N ALA A 553 -14.87 18.72 3.20
CA ALA A 553 -14.71 19.17 4.58
C ALA A 553 -13.76 20.39 4.67
N ALA A 554 -12.67 20.42 3.89
CA ALA A 554 -11.75 21.54 3.83
C ALA A 554 -12.42 22.80 3.24
N ALA A 555 -13.19 22.67 2.17
CA ALA A 555 -13.95 23.76 1.58
C ALA A 555 -15.05 24.28 2.52
N SER A 556 -15.74 23.37 3.22
CA SER A 556 -16.74 23.70 4.25
C SER A 556 -16.10 24.45 5.43
N CYS A 557 -14.91 24.03 5.87
CA CYS A 557 -14.12 24.71 6.90
C CYS A 557 -13.76 26.14 6.49
N ILE A 558 -13.31 26.36 5.24
CA ILE A 558 -12.99 27.70 4.73
C ILE A 558 -14.24 28.59 4.79
N LYS A 559 -15.37 28.10 4.27
CA LYS A 559 -16.64 28.84 4.31
C LYS A 559 -17.10 29.15 5.74
N PHE A 560 -16.97 28.22 6.66
CA PHE A 560 -17.33 28.42 8.06
C PHE A 560 -16.55 29.56 8.71
N ILE A 561 -15.23 29.60 8.49
CA ILE A 561 -14.36 30.65 9.05
C ILE A 561 -14.62 32.01 8.38
N GLU A 562 -14.74 32.04 7.04
CA GLU A 562 -14.98 33.28 6.28
C GLU A 562 -16.39 33.86 6.55
N ASN A 563 -17.41 33.02 6.77
CA ASN A 563 -18.77 33.48 7.10
C ASN A 563 -18.85 34.07 8.51
N ALA A 564 -18.12 33.52 9.48
CA ALA A 564 -18.08 34.07 10.84
C ALA A 564 -17.46 35.48 10.90
N THR A 565 -16.64 35.86 9.90
CA THR A 565 -16.16 37.24 9.75
C THR A 565 -17.17 38.20 9.11
N HIS A 566 -18.11 37.68 8.31
CA HIS A 566 -19.20 38.47 7.71
C HIS A 566 -20.36 38.69 8.69
N ASP A 567 -20.72 37.67 9.47
CA ASP A 567 -21.73 37.72 10.53
C ASP A 567 -21.13 38.22 11.85
N GLY A 568 -20.73 39.49 11.88
CA GLY A 568 -20.86 40.33 13.08
C GLY A 568 -20.24 39.88 14.41
N LEU A 569 -19.14 39.13 14.47
CA LEU A 569 -18.33 38.99 15.70
C LEU A 569 -17.38 40.18 15.90
N LYS A 570 -17.94 41.40 15.86
CA LYS A 570 -17.27 42.64 16.30
C LYS A 570 -17.52 42.95 17.79
N SER A 571 -18.29 42.16 18.53
CA SER A 571 -18.74 42.49 19.89
C SER A 571 -18.22 41.62 21.02
N VAL A 572 -17.26 40.72 20.79
CA VAL A 572 -16.50 40.08 21.88
C VAL A 572 -15.01 40.13 21.55
N LEU A 573 -14.47 41.35 21.66
CA LEU A 573 -13.05 41.65 21.74
C LEU A 573 -12.78 42.38 23.05
#